data_AF-A0A5J4VG31-F1
#
_entry.id   AF-A0A5J4VG31-F1
#
_cell.length_a   1.000
_cell.length_b   1.000
_cell.length_c   1.000
_cell.angle_alpha   90.00
_cell.angle_beta   90.00
_cell.angle_gamma   90.00
#
_symmetry.space_group_name_H-M   'P 1'
#
loop_
_entity.id
_entity.type
_entity.pdbx_description
1 polymer ?
#
loop_
_entity_poly.entity_id
_entity_poly.type
_entity_poly.pdbx_seq_one_letter_code
_entity_poly.pdbx_strand_id
1 'polypeptide(L)'
;MVMATLGTKKCPQTFIEQNSKYSVEHRGYYVHPKLINYIAIWASPKYASTVSEIMDAINERILATQDETTSIQEHAEDTFNSVIEEQNIIIEEQSKEIKSLKPRAVPKDKETSYILAIELEDEWQAMTTNEKLKEGLQKEFTDIDFFSNKITVPEADDQKLLDSISRIIEGLYYVSP
;
A
#
# COMPACT_ATOMS: atom_id res chain seq x y z
N MET A 1 21.32 -40.59 -0.91
CA MET A 1 21.12 -40.34 -2.35
C MET A 1 19.77 -39.66 -2.50
N VAL A 2 19.76 -38.32 -2.54
CA VAL A 2 18.54 -37.51 -2.63
C VAL A 2 18.17 -37.43 -4.11
N MET A 3 17.05 -38.05 -4.51
CA MET A 3 16.54 -37.94 -5.86
C MET A 3 15.92 -36.55 -6.04
N ALA A 4 16.61 -35.69 -6.78
CA ALA A 4 16.07 -34.39 -7.19
C ALA A 4 14.84 -34.63 -8.10
N THR A 5 13.67 -34.19 -7.63
CA THR A 5 12.46 -34.13 -8.45
C THR A 5 12.65 -33.04 -9.50
N LEU A 6 13.00 -33.46 -10.72
CA LEU A 6 13.05 -32.58 -11.89
C LEU A 6 11.65 -32.00 -12.12
N GLY A 7 11.50 -30.70 -11.85
CA GLY A 7 10.31 -29.94 -12.19
C GLY A 7 9.96 -30.14 -13.67
N THR A 8 8.74 -30.58 -13.93
CA THR A 8 8.23 -30.79 -15.28
C THR A 8 8.18 -29.45 -15.99
N LYS A 9 9.07 -29.28 -16.99
CA LYS A 9 8.97 -28.16 -17.92
C LYS A 9 7.65 -28.31 -18.69
N LYS A 10 6.68 -27.42 -18.45
CA LYS A 10 5.48 -27.32 -19.30
C LYS A 10 5.91 -26.85 -20.69
N CYS A 11 6.12 -27.81 -21.59
CA CYS A 11 6.21 -27.59 -23.04
C CYS A 11 4.79 -27.41 -23.63
N PRO A 12 4.67 -26.79 -24.81
CA PRO A 12 3.62 -25.83 -25.16
C PRO A 12 2.29 -26.51 -25.50
N GLN A 13 1.19 -25.86 -25.11
CA GLN A 13 -0.22 -26.13 -25.46
C GLN A 13 -0.50 -27.53 -26.02
N THR A 14 -0.76 -28.49 -25.15
CA THR A 14 -1.19 -29.84 -25.54
C THR A 14 -2.51 -29.74 -26.31
N PHE A 15 -2.54 -30.27 -27.54
CA PHE A 15 -3.73 -30.23 -28.41
C PHE A 15 -4.89 -31.10 -27.92
N ILE A 16 -4.61 -32.07 -27.05
CA ILE A 16 -5.58 -32.97 -26.42
C ILE A 16 -5.25 -33.08 -24.94
N GLU A 17 -6.22 -32.85 -24.06
CA GLU A 17 -6.04 -32.94 -22.61
C GLU A 17 -7.14 -33.79 -21.98
N GLN A 18 -6.79 -34.70 -21.07
CA GLN A 18 -7.80 -35.47 -20.34
C GLN A 18 -8.43 -34.59 -19.26
N ASN A 19 -9.74 -34.37 -19.36
CA ASN A 19 -10.48 -33.58 -18.39
C ASN A 19 -11.20 -34.49 -17.38
N SER A 20 -10.64 -34.56 -16.18
CA SER A 20 -11.22 -35.27 -15.02
C SER A 20 -11.96 -34.35 -14.04
N LYS A 21 -12.03 -33.04 -14.30
CA LYS A 21 -12.57 -32.02 -13.39
C LYS A 21 -14.10 -32.09 -13.25
N TYR A 22 -14.80 -32.59 -14.27
CA TYR A 22 -16.26 -32.60 -14.31
C TYR A 22 -16.87 -33.94 -13.84
N SER A 23 -18.19 -33.94 -13.62
CA SER A 23 -18.97 -35.18 -13.34
C SER A 23 -18.75 -36.21 -14.43
N VAL A 24 -18.87 -37.51 -14.12
CA VAL A 24 -18.53 -38.63 -15.03
C VAL A 24 -19.20 -38.48 -16.40
N GLU A 25 -20.43 -37.98 -16.44
CA GLU A 25 -21.22 -37.74 -17.67
C GLU A 25 -20.61 -36.66 -18.59
N HIS A 26 -19.79 -35.76 -18.05
CA HIS A 26 -19.18 -34.64 -18.75
C HIS A 26 -17.64 -34.76 -18.82
N ARG A 27 -17.09 -35.93 -18.46
CA ARG A 27 -15.66 -36.22 -18.59
C ARG A 27 -15.35 -36.60 -20.02
N GLY A 28 -14.16 -36.24 -20.47
CA GLY A 28 -13.70 -36.55 -21.82
C GLY A 28 -12.34 -35.96 -22.09
N TYR A 29 -11.93 -36.04 -23.35
CA TYR A 29 -10.75 -35.36 -23.83
C TYR A 29 -11.13 -33.99 -24.34
N TYR A 30 -10.56 -32.95 -23.74
CA TYR A 30 -10.56 -31.62 -24.32
C TYR A 30 -9.71 -31.65 -25.60
N VAL A 31 -10.24 -31.11 -26.68
CA VAL A 31 -9.54 -30.97 -27.95
C VAL A 31 -9.43 -29.49 -28.27
N HIS A 32 -8.26 -29.08 -28.75
CA HIS A 32 -8.03 -27.72 -29.21
C HIS A 32 -9.02 -27.31 -30.34
N PRO A 33 -9.63 -26.12 -30.30
CA PRO A 33 -10.67 -25.70 -31.26
C PRO A 33 -10.31 -25.87 -32.74
N LYS A 34 -9.05 -25.55 -33.11
CA LYS A 34 -8.53 -25.72 -34.47
C LYS A 34 -8.59 -27.17 -35.01
N LEU A 35 -8.66 -28.18 -34.14
CA LEU A 35 -8.72 -29.59 -34.53
C LEU A 35 -10.16 -30.14 -34.58
N ILE A 36 -11.12 -29.41 -34.01
CA ILE A 36 -12.51 -29.86 -33.92
C ILE A 36 -13.09 -30.14 -35.30
N ASN A 37 -12.85 -29.27 -36.28
CA ASN A 37 -13.33 -29.46 -37.66
C ASN A 37 -12.75 -30.72 -38.30
N TYR A 38 -11.46 -31.00 -38.10
CA TYR A 38 -10.80 -32.19 -38.63
C TYR A 38 -11.37 -33.47 -38.01
N ILE A 39 -11.55 -33.49 -36.69
CA ILE A 39 -12.13 -34.63 -35.98
C ILE A 39 -13.59 -34.84 -36.38
N ALA A 40 -14.35 -33.77 -36.54
CA ALA A 40 -15.76 -33.86 -36.89
C ALA A 40 -15.96 -34.45 -38.29
N ILE A 41 -15.16 -34.01 -39.28
CA ILE A 41 -15.16 -34.57 -40.64
C ILE A 41 -14.73 -36.04 -40.63
N TRP A 42 -13.70 -36.40 -39.84
CA TRP A 42 -13.25 -37.78 -39.69
C TRP A 42 -14.32 -38.69 -39.09
N ALA A 43 -15.09 -38.19 -38.12
CA ALA A 43 -16.16 -38.95 -37.48
C ALA A 43 -17.37 -39.15 -38.41
N SER A 44 -17.93 -38.07 -38.96
CA SER A 44 -18.90 -38.14 -40.07
C SER A 44 -19.22 -36.76 -40.66
N PRO A 45 -19.62 -36.67 -41.95
CA PRO A 45 -20.05 -35.41 -42.55
C PRO A 45 -21.28 -34.77 -41.87
N LYS A 46 -22.22 -35.58 -41.39
CA LYS A 46 -23.41 -35.10 -40.65
C LYS A 46 -23.01 -34.45 -39.33
N TYR A 47 -22.09 -35.09 -38.61
CA TYR A 47 -21.58 -34.56 -37.35
C TYR A 47 -20.77 -33.27 -37.55
N ALA A 48 -20.02 -33.17 -38.65
CA ALA A 48 -19.34 -31.93 -39.03
C ALA A 48 -20.31 -30.75 -39.19
N SER A 49 -21.45 -30.96 -39.88
CA SER A 49 -22.48 -29.92 -40.01
C SER A 49 -22.99 -29.44 -38.65
N THR A 50 -23.38 -30.37 -37.77
CA THR A 50 -23.91 -30.03 -36.44
C THR A 50 -22.87 -29.29 -35.58
N VAL A 51 -21.60 -29.70 -35.64
CA VAL A 51 -20.52 -29.04 -34.89
C VAL A 51 -20.27 -27.63 -35.42
N SER A 52 -20.32 -27.41 -36.74
CA SER A 52 -20.20 -26.09 -37.35
C SER A 52 -21.34 -25.17 -36.92
N GLU A 53 -22.59 -25.63 -36.95
CA GLU A 53 -23.75 -24.85 -36.48
C GLU A 53 -23.60 -24.40 -35.02
N ILE A 54 -23.11 -25.28 -34.15
CA ILE A 54 -22.86 -24.96 -32.73
C ILE A 54 -21.74 -23.91 -32.60
N MET A 55 -20.66 -24.05 -33.35
CA MET A 55 -19.53 -23.10 -33.33
C MET A 55 -19.97 -21.72 -33.81
N ASP A 56 -20.76 -21.66 -34.89
CA ASP A 56 -21.28 -20.42 -35.45
C ASP A 56 -22.22 -19.72 -34.44
N ALA A 57 -23.14 -20.47 -33.82
CA ALA A 57 -24.04 -19.94 -32.81
C ALA A 57 -23.31 -19.37 -31.57
N ILE A 58 -22.21 -20.00 -31.15
CA ILE A 58 -21.37 -19.48 -30.06
C ILE A 58 -20.66 -18.19 -30.51
N ASN A 59 -20.14 -18.16 -31.73
CA ASN A 59 -19.44 -17.00 -32.27
C ASN A 59 -20.38 -15.79 -32.42
N GLU A 60 -21.60 -15.99 -32.91
CA GLU A 60 -22.63 -14.95 -32.98
C GLU A 60 -22.98 -14.40 -31.59
N ARG A 61 -23.14 -15.27 -30.59
CA ARG A 61 -23.43 -14.85 -29.22
C ARG A 61 -22.29 -14.03 -28.62
N ILE A 62 -21.04 -14.43 -28.83
CA ILE A 62 -19.87 -13.70 -28.32
C ILE A 62 -19.81 -12.29 -28.92
N LEU A 63 -20.00 -12.17 -30.24
CA LEU A 63 -20.02 -10.88 -30.94
C LEU A 63 -21.14 -9.97 -30.41
N ALA A 64 -22.37 -10.49 -30.31
CA ALA A 64 -23.50 -9.72 -29.79
C ALA A 64 -23.25 -9.22 -28.35
N THR A 65 -22.70 -10.05 -27.47
CA THR A 65 -22.35 -9.61 -26.11
C THR A 65 -21.21 -8.60 -26.07
N GLN A 66 -20.26 -8.69 -27.00
CA GLN A 66 -19.13 -7.78 -27.05
C GLN A 66 -19.56 -6.38 -27.52
N ASP A 67 -20.45 -6.29 -28.51
CA ASP A 67 -21.05 -5.03 -28.95
C ASP A 67 -21.88 -4.35 -27.84
N GLU A 68 -22.62 -5.13 -27.03
CA GLU A 68 -23.33 -4.60 -25.86
C GLU A 68 -22.38 -4.09 -24.77
N THR A 69 -21.32 -4.85 -24.44
CA THR A 69 -20.35 -4.44 -23.42
C THR A 69 -19.52 -3.23 -23.83
N THR A 70 -19.14 -3.14 -25.10
CA THR A 70 -18.39 -1.99 -25.65
C THR A 70 -19.25 -0.74 -25.66
N SER A 71 -20.52 -0.84 -26.07
CA SER A 71 -21.49 0.27 -26.01
C SER A 71 -21.71 0.79 -24.57
N ILE A 72 -21.86 -0.10 -23.60
CA ILE A 72 -22.00 0.28 -22.18
C ILE A 72 -20.71 0.92 -21.65
N GLN A 73 -19.55 0.38 -22.04
CA GLN A 73 -18.25 0.90 -21.61
C GLN A 73 -17.96 2.28 -22.21
N GLU A 74 -18.18 2.48 -23.51
CA GLU A 74 -18.00 3.78 -24.19
C GLU A 74 -18.89 4.86 -23.55
N HIS A 75 -20.17 4.56 -23.30
CA HIS A 75 -21.08 5.48 -22.62
C HIS A 75 -20.63 5.81 -21.17
N ALA A 76 -20.09 4.82 -20.46
CA ALA A 76 -19.55 5.03 -19.11
C ALA A 76 -18.27 5.88 -19.12
N GLU A 77 -17.41 5.70 -20.13
CA GLU A 77 -16.18 6.48 -20.30
C GLU A 77 -16.50 7.94 -20.66
N ASP A 78 -17.42 8.17 -21.60
CA ASP A 78 -17.85 9.53 -21.99
C ASP A 78 -18.47 10.30 -20.84
N THR A 79 -19.37 9.67 -20.08
CA THR A 79 -20.01 10.29 -18.91
C THR A 79 -18.99 10.60 -17.81
N PHE A 80 -18.03 9.71 -17.57
CA PHE A 80 -16.96 9.91 -16.59
C PHE A 80 -16.00 11.04 -16.99
N ASN A 81 -15.61 11.11 -18.27
CA ASN A 81 -14.75 12.16 -18.79
C ASN A 81 -15.42 13.54 -18.67
N SER A 82 -16.72 13.64 -19.01
CA SER A 82 -17.49 14.87 -18.83
C SER A 82 -17.51 15.34 -17.36
N VAL A 83 -17.74 14.43 -16.41
CA VAL A 83 -17.76 14.76 -14.98
C VAL A 83 -16.38 15.20 -14.48
N ILE A 84 -15.30 14.57 -14.95
CA ILE A 84 -13.93 14.97 -14.60
C ILE A 84 -13.63 16.39 -15.07
N GLU A 85 -14.00 16.72 -16.31
CA GLU A 85 -13.77 18.05 -16.87
C GLU A 85 -14.50 19.13 -16.05
N GLU A 86 -15.76 18.89 -15.69
CA GLU A 86 -16.52 19.79 -14.82
C GLU A 86 -15.87 19.97 -13.45
N GLN A 87 -15.44 18.89 -12.81
CA GLN A 87 -14.77 18.95 -11.51
C GLN A 87 -13.45 19.70 -11.58
N ASN A 88 -12.67 19.51 -12.64
CA ASN A 88 -11.41 20.22 -12.84
C ASN A 88 -11.62 21.74 -12.96
N ILE A 89 -12.67 22.16 -13.67
CA ILE A 89 -13.04 23.59 -13.78
C ILE A 89 -13.37 24.16 -12.39
N ILE A 90 -14.17 23.45 -11.60
CA ILE A 90 -14.55 23.88 -10.24
C ILE A 90 -13.33 23.97 -9.32
N ILE A 91 -12.43 22.98 -9.35
CA ILE A 91 -11.19 22.99 -8.56
C ILE A 91 -10.33 24.17 -8.95
N GLU A 92 -10.20 24.46 -10.24
CA GLU A 92 -9.39 25.58 -10.72
C GLU A 92 -9.96 26.92 -10.23
N GLU A 93 -11.29 27.08 -10.29
CA GLU A 93 -12.00 28.27 -9.79
C GLU A 93 -11.82 28.45 -8.29
N GLN A 94 -12.04 27.40 -7.50
CA GLN A 94 -11.82 27.41 -6.05
C GLN A 94 -10.36 27.72 -5.69
N SER A 95 -9.40 27.20 -6.46
CA SER A 95 -7.97 27.48 -6.23
C SER A 95 -7.62 28.95 -6.45
N LYS A 96 -8.26 29.62 -7.43
CA LYS A 96 -8.10 31.05 -7.69
C LYS A 96 -8.71 31.87 -6.56
N GLU A 97 -9.88 31.47 -6.07
CA GLU A 97 -10.53 32.09 -4.92
C GLU A 97 -9.65 32.01 -3.67
N ILE A 98 -9.15 30.81 -3.31
CA ILE A 98 -8.26 30.60 -2.15
C ILE A 98 -7.00 31.48 -2.21
N LYS A 99 -6.37 31.61 -3.38
CA LYS A 99 -5.18 32.48 -3.57
C LYS A 99 -5.50 33.96 -3.39
N SER A 100 -6.73 34.37 -3.71
CA SER A 100 -7.18 35.76 -3.59
C SER A 100 -7.56 36.15 -2.15
N LEU A 101 -7.88 35.17 -1.30
CA LEU A 101 -8.14 35.40 0.11
C LEU A 101 -6.84 35.73 0.84
N LYS A 102 -6.81 36.86 1.55
CA LYS A 102 -5.76 37.12 2.56
C LYS A 102 -5.84 36.00 3.62
N PRO A 103 -4.71 35.46 4.11
CA PRO A 103 -4.74 34.47 5.18
C PRO A 103 -5.57 34.99 6.36
N ARG A 104 -6.48 34.16 6.88
CA ARG A 104 -7.38 34.55 7.96
C ARG A 104 -6.57 35.05 9.18
N ALA A 105 -6.72 36.34 9.45
CA ALA A 105 -6.52 37.00 10.74
C ALA A 105 -5.27 36.58 11.54
N VAL A 106 -4.09 36.63 10.92
CA VAL A 106 -2.88 36.87 11.70
C VAL A 106 -2.86 38.37 12.04
N PRO A 107 -2.80 38.76 13.32
CA PRO A 107 -2.60 40.15 13.69
C PRO A 107 -1.40 40.70 12.93
N LYS A 108 -1.58 41.85 12.28
CA LYS A 108 -0.51 42.50 11.53
C LYS A 108 0.71 42.60 12.45
N ASP A 109 1.87 42.19 11.96
CA ASP A 109 3.16 42.18 12.67
C ASP A 109 3.45 40.95 13.57
N LYS A 110 2.61 39.90 13.54
CA LYS A 110 2.81 38.64 14.32
C LYS A 110 2.87 37.35 13.48
N GLU A 111 3.24 37.46 12.22
CA GLU A 111 3.29 36.33 11.28
C GLU A 111 4.27 35.21 11.68
N THR A 112 5.33 35.55 12.43
CA THR A 112 6.32 34.60 12.94
C THR A 112 6.14 34.23 14.42
N SER A 113 5.18 34.84 15.14
CA SER A 113 5.02 34.61 16.58
C SER A 113 4.61 33.19 16.94
N TYR A 114 3.87 32.49 16.07
CA TYR A 114 3.48 31.10 16.30
C TYR A 114 4.67 30.15 16.21
N ILE A 115 5.65 30.45 15.35
CA ILE A 115 6.88 29.68 15.20
C ILE A 115 7.74 29.84 16.45
N LEU A 116 7.92 31.09 16.91
CA LEU A 116 8.66 31.40 18.13
C LEU A 116 8.03 30.77 19.39
N ALA A 117 6.70 30.73 19.48
CA ALA A 117 6.02 30.13 20.64
C ALA A 117 6.24 28.60 20.72
N ILE A 118 6.32 27.92 19.58
CA ILE A 118 6.61 26.48 19.51
C ILE A 118 8.08 26.22 19.86
N GLU A 119 9.00 26.98 19.27
CA GLU A 119 10.45 26.87 19.56
C GLU A 119 10.77 27.13 21.04
N LEU A 120 10.13 28.12 21.66
CA LEU A 120 10.31 28.44 23.08
C LEU A 120 9.75 27.36 24.01
N GLU A 121 8.65 26.71 23.65
CA GLU A 121 8.09 25.60 24.43
C GLU A 121 9.05 24.40 24.40
N ASP A 122 9.57 24.04 23.23
CA ASP A 122 10.53 22.95 23.06
C ASP A 122 11.84 23.19 23.86
N GLU A 123 12.37 24.43 23.82
CA GLU A 123 13.55 24.82 24.61
C GLU A 123 13.29 24.80 26.12
N TRP A 124 12.10 25.25 26.55
CA TRP A 124 11.72 25.27 27.98
C TRP A 124 11.55 23.86 28.56
N GLN A 125 10.98 22.94 27.78
CA GLN A 125 10.90 21.52 28.14
C GLN A 125 12.29 20.88 28.25
N ALA A 126 13.20 21.20 27.33
CA ALA A 126 14.59 20.73 27.37
C ALA A 126 15.38 21.27 28.57
N MET A 127 15.18 22.54 28.94
CA MET A 127 15.83 23.12 30.13
C MET A 127 15.35 22.43 31.42
N THR A 128 14.04 22.23 31.54
CA THR A 128 13.40 21.65 32.73
C THR A 128 13.81 20.19 32.95
N THR A 129 13.92 19.40 31.87
CA THR A 129 14.38 18.01 31.93
C THR A 129 15.84 17.91 32.36
N ASN A 130 16.72 18.79 31.85
CA ASN A 130 18.12 18.83 32.24
C ASN A 130 18.33 19.22 33.71
N GLU A 131 17.53 20.14 34.25
CA GLU A 131 17.59 20.51 35.67
C GLU A 131 17.16 19.35 36.57
N LYS A 132 16.04 18.67 36.25
CA LYS A 132 15.58 17.50 37.00
C LYS A 132 16.58 16.34 36.95
N LEU A 133 17.26 16.13 35.83
CA LEU A 133 18.34 15.14 35.71
C LEU A 133 19.50 15.46 36.64
N LYS A 134 19.95 16.73 36.68
CA LYS A 134 21.01 17.17 37.59
C LYS A 134 20.63 16.95 39.05
N GLU A 135 19.42 17.33 39.45
CA GLU A 135 18.94 17.15 40.82
C GLU A 135 18.83 15.67 41.23
N GLY A 136 18.38 14.79 40.32
CA GLY A 136 18.30 13.36 40.57
C GLY A 136 19.68 12.74 40.77
N LEU A 137 20.64 13.08 39.90
CA LEU A 137 22.00 12.55 39.96
C LEU A 137 22.77 13.07 41.19
N GLN A 138 22.58 14.32 41.59
CA GLN A 138 23.19 14.88 42.81
C GLN A 138 22.69 14.21 44.11
N LYS A 139 21.46 13.67 44.13
CA LYS A 139 20.93 12.94 45.29
C LYS A 139 21.52 11.54 45.43
N GLU A 140 21.89 10.91 44.31
CA GLU A 140 22.38 9.53 44.30
C GLU A 140 23.92 9.45 44.36
N PHE A 141 24.61 10.49 43.89
CA PHE A 141 26.07 10.56 43.91
C PHE A 141 26.53 11.83 44.63
N THR A 142 26.88 11.70 45.92
CA THR A 142 27.34 12.83 46.76
C THR A 142 28.79 13.24 46.49
N ASP A 143 29.57 12.37 45.83
CA ASP A 143 31.03 12.49 45.71
C ASP A 143 31.46 12.93 44.29
N ILE A 144 30.51 13.30 43.41
CA ILE A 144 30.78 13.72 42.03
C ILE A 144 30.54 15.24 41.89
N ASP A 145 31.60 16.00 41.60
CA ASP A 145 31.50 17.44 41.30
C ASP A 145 30.93 17.66 39.88
N PHE A 146 29.61 17.84 39.79
CA PHE A 146 28.88 18.07 38.52
C PHE A 146 29.18 19.41 37.81
N PHE A 147 30.07 20.26 38.36
CA PHE A 147 30.32 21.63 37.89
C PHE A 147 31.56 21.83 37.04
N SER A 148 32.40 20.81 36.81
CA SER A 148 33.55 20.93 35.92
C SER A 148 33.36 20.07 34.68
N ASN A 149 33.72 20.61 33.52
CA ASN A 149 33.47 20.07 32.17
C ASN A 149 34.21 18.75 31.85
N LYS A 150 34.55 17.96 32.87
CA LYS A 150 35.07 16.59 32.83
C LYS A 150 34.55 15.85 34.07
N ILE A 151 33.60 14.93 33.86
CA ILE A 151 33.21 13.96 34.88
C ILE A 151 34.35 12.93 34.96
N THR A 152 35.10 12.91 36.05
CA THR A 152 36.04 11.82 36.33
C THR A 152 35.30 10.76 37.13
N VAL A 153 34.70 9.80 36.43
CA VAL A 153 34.08 8.62 37.06
C VAL A 153 35.19 7.58 37.31
N PRO A 154 35.36 7.05 38.54
CA PRO A 154 36.23 5.91 38.76
C PRO A 154 35.66 4.70 38.01
N GLU A 155 36.51 4.00 37.24
CA GLU A 155 36.21 2.94 36.26
C GLU A 155 35.35 1.75 36.77
N ALA A 156 34.98 1.73 38.05
CA ALA A 156 34.13 0.72 38.67
C ALA A 156 32.64 1.12 38.82
N ASP A 157 32.24 2.37 38.54
CA ASP A 157 30.87 2.86 38.80
C ASP A 157 30.09 3.31 37.54
N ASP A 158 30.66 3.13 36.34
CA ASP A 158 30.04 3.54 35.06
C ASP A 158 28.65 2.91 34.85
N GLN A 159 28.50 1.61 35.15
CA GLN A 159 27.22 0.92 34.93
C GLN A 159 26.13 1.40 35.89
N LYS A 160 26.48 1.71 37.15
CA LYS A 160 25.51 2.25 38.12
C LYS A 160 25.06 3.65 37.72
N LEU A 161 25.97 4.44 37.16
CA LEU A 161 25.66 5.77 36.65
C LEU A 161 24.74 5.69 35.42
N LEU A 162 25.00 4.77 34.49
CA LEU A 162 24.13 4.53 33.33
C LEU A 162 22.74 4.02 33.74
N ASP A 163 22.66 3.10 34.71
CA ASP A 163 21.39 2.58 35.22
C ASP A 163 20.59 3.67 35.95
N SER A 164 21.26 4.53 36.72
CA SER A 164 20.64 5.68 37.40
C SER A 164 20.13 6.73 36.40
N ILE A 165 20.93 7.09 35.39
CA ILE A 165 20.50 7.98 34.30
C ILE A 165 19.27 7.41 33.59
N SER A 166 19.30 6.11 33.27
CA SER A 166 18.19 5.44 32.58
C SER A 166 16.91 5.47 33.43
N ARG A 167 17.03 5.17 34.74
CA ARG A 167 15.91 5.23 35.68
C ARG A 167 15.30 6.64 35.83
N ILE A 168 16.14 7.68 35.89
CA ILE A 168 15.65 9.05 36.02
C ILE A 168 14.97 9.51 34.73
N ILE A 169 15.52 9.17 33.55
CA ILE A 169 14.90 9.47 32.25
C ILE A 169 13.55 8.75 32.11
N GLU A 170 13.46 7.46 32.48
CA GLU A 170 12.20 6.69 32.45
C GLU A 170 11.12 7.32 33.35
N GLY A 171 11.51 7.81 34.54
CA GLY A 171 10.62 8.54 35.44
C GLY A 171 10.18 9.93 34.93
N LEU A 172 10.92 10.52 33.98
CA LEU A 172 10.56 11.81 33.36
C LEU A 172 9.62 11.65 32.16
N TYR A 173 9.73 10.56 31.40
CA TYR A 173 8.86 10.31 30.23
C TYR A 173 7.54 9.61 30.58
N TYR A 174 7.45 8.89 31.70
CA TYR A 174 6.22 8.22 32.16
C TYR A 174 5.43 9.01 33.22
N VAL A 175 5.51 10.34 33.19
CA VAL A 175 4.57 11.23 33.90
C VAL A 175 3.86 12.13 32.88
N SER A 176 2.94 11.53 32.13
CA SER A 176 1.75 12.22 31.64
C SER A 176 0.59 11.22 31.61
N PRO A 177 -0.55 11.51 32.27
CA PRO A 177 -1.80 10.78 32.06
C PRO A 177 -2.36 11.01 30.65
#